data_AF-A0A7X3GKV1-F1
#
_entry.id   AF-A0A7X3GKV1-F1
#
_cell.length_a   1.000
_cell.length_b   1.000
_cell.length_c   1.000
_cell.angle_alpha   90.00
_cell.angle_beta   90.00
_cell.angle_gamma   90.00
#
_symmetry.space_group_name_H-M   'P 1'
#
loop_
_entity.id
_entity.type
_entity.pdbx_description
1 polymer ?
#
loop_
_entity_poly.entity_id
_entity_poly.type
_entity_poly.pdbx_seq_one_letter_code
_entity_poly.pdbx_strand_id
1 'polypeptide(L)'
;MSASRYDDRDEGRYDQLYGNHDDPELDPYEINFLPAFRKGRGGRAPFVNSHGIVIGDHMYASDDSPLEQWSTDTDPSIMAGDEWVHPYKDIGFLTADNRAIFEEGEQPLPGIFMHPDKDVGFAINDSASAQSAKE
;
A
#
# COMPACT_ATOMS: atom_id res chain seq x y z
N MET A 1 -17.62 -18.78 -20.29
CA MET A 1 -17.91 -18.78 -18.84
C MET A 1 -18.20 -17.34 -18.46
N SER A 2 -19.39 -17.12 -17.91
CA SER A 2 -20.11 -15.84 -17.84
C SER A 2 -19.56 -14.90 -16.77
N ALA A 3 -19.08 -13.73 -17.20
CA ALA A 3 -18.66 -12.57 -16.40
C ALA A 3 -19.84 -11.80 -15.75
N SER A 4 -20.90 -12.51 -15.35
CA SER A 4 -22.16 -11.90 -14.89
C SER A 4 -22.34 -11.98 -13.37
N ARG A 5 -21.28 -12.29 -12.60
CA ARG A 5 -21.37 -12.52 -11.16
C ARG A 5 -20.87 -11.35 -10.29
N TYR A 6 -20.40 -10.28 -10.91
CA TYR A 6 -19.86 -9.09 -10.21
C TYR A 6 -20.36 -7.76 -10.83
N ASP A 7 -21.53 -7.76 -11.44
CA ASP A 7 -22.12 -6.57 -12.09
C ASP A 7 -23.16 -5.85 -11.20
N ASP A 8 -22.97 -5.93 -9.87
CA ASP A 8 -23.76 -5.20 -8.87
C ASP A 8 -22.88 -4.10 -8.23
N ARG A 9 -22.15 -3.33 -9.04
CA ARG A 9 -21.60 -2.03 -8.60
C ARG A 9 -22.77 -1.06 -8.43
N ASP A 10 -23.46 -1.16 -7.30
CA ASP A 10 -24.47 -0.18 -6.90
C ASP A 10 -23.77 1.10 -6.44
N GLU A 11 -23.45 1.98 -7.40
CA GLU A 11 -22.87 3.31 -7.17
C GLU A 11 -23.69 4.11 -6.12
N GLY A 12 -25.01 3.91 -6.07
CA GLY A 12 -25.89 4.57 -5.11
C GLY A 12 -25.72 4.07 -3.67
N ARG A 13 -25.40 2.79 -3.49
CA ARG A 13 -25.02 2.22 -2.19
C ARG A 13 -23.62 2.66 -1.76
N TYR A 14 -22.71 2.84 -2.71
CA TYR A 14 -21.37 3.40 -2.45
C TYR A 14 -21.45 4.84 -1.93
N ASP A 15 -22.21 5.71 -2.60
CA ASP A 15 -22.43 7.09 -2.16
C ASP A 15 -23.14 7.17 -0.80
N GLN A 16 -24.05 6.23 -0.49
CA GLN A 16 -24.70 6.18 0.83
C GLN A 16 -23.80 5.63 1.95
N LEU A 17 -22.87 4.73 1.66
CA LEU A 17 -21.96 4.15 2.66
C LEU A 17 -20.69 4.98 2.85
N TYR A 18 -20.22 5.65 1.81
CA TYR A 18 -18.93 6.35 1.77
C TYR A 18 -19.03 7.85 1.48
N GLY A 19 -20.19 8.36 1.05
CA GLY A 19 -20.40 9.79 0.72
C GLY A 19 -20.35 10.77 1.91
N ASN A 20 -19.98 10.32 3.10
CA ASN A 20 -19.62 11.18 4.24
C ASN A 20 -18.10 11.36 4.28
N HIS A 21 -17.49 11.82 3.18
CA HIS A 21 -16.04 11.84 2.99
C HIS A 21 -15.25 12.83 3.87
N ASP A 22 -15.91 13.62 4.75
CA ASP A 22 -15.27 14.74 5.47
C ASP A 22 -15.55 14.81 6.99
N ASP A 23 -16.09 13.76 7.62
CA ASP A 23 -16.18 13.71 9.09
C ASP A 23 -15.03 12.88 9.71
N PRO A 24 -14.02 13.51 10.34
CA PRO A 24 -12.89 12.82 10.94
C PRO A 24 -13.27 11.94 12.15
N GLU A 25 -14.51 12.00 12.65
CA GLU A 25 -15.01 11.07 13.67
C GLU A 25 -15.49 9.72 13.10
N LEU A 26 -15.54 9.54 11.77
CA LEU A 26 -16.21 8.39 11.13
C LEU A 26 -15.35 7.52 10.19
N ASP A 27 -14.09 7.84 9.87
CA ASP A 27 -13.27 6.98 8.99
C ASP A 27 -12.38 6.01 9.81
N PRO A 28 -12.81 4.75 10.03
CA PRO A 28 -12.05 3.76 10.80
C PRO A 28 -10.79 3.27 10.09
N TYR A 29 -10.61 3.61 8.81
CA TYR A 29 -9.48 3.17 8.00
C TYR A 29 -8.34 4.21 7.97
N GLU A 30 -8.53 5.37 8.59
CA GLU A 30 -7.50 6.39 8.70
C GLU A 30 -6.60 6.17 9.91
N ILE A 31 -5.28 6.26 9.69
CA ILE A 31 -4.30 6.17 10.78
C ILE A 31 -3.99 7.52 11.40
N ASN A 32 -3.87 7.54 12.73
CA ASN A 32 -3.56 8.74 13.50
C ASN A 32 -2.06 8.89 13.76
N PHE A 33 -1.31 9.31 12.73
CA PHE A 33 0.13 9.52 12.86
C PHE A 33 0.51 10.42 14.04
N LEU A 34 1.56 10.06 14.77
CA LEU A 34 2.26 10.96 15.68
C LEU A 34 2.82 12.17 14.91
N PRO A 35 3.03 13.34 15.57
CA PRO A 35 3.55 14.54 14.92
C PRO A 35 4.84 14.32 14.12
N ALA A 36 5.71 13.42 14.58
CA ALA A 36 6.96 13.08 13.91
C ALA A 36 6.74 12.49 12.50
N PHE A 37 5.62 11.80 12.28
CA PHE A 37 5.31 11.10 11.04
C PHE A 37 4.39 11.87 10.10
N ARG A 38 3.88 13.05 10.48
CA ARG A 38 2.91 13.82 9.66
C ARG A 38 3.54 14.65 8.54
N LYS A 39 4.84 14.95 8.64
CA LYS A 39 5.50 15.88 7.72
C LYS A 39 5.62 15.27 6.32
N GLY A 40 5.12 15.98 5.31
CA GLY A 40 5.33 15.63 3.89
C GLY A 40 4.43 14.52 3.34
N ARG A 41 3.40 14.07 4.08
CA ARG A 41 2.52 12.98 3.63
C ARG A 41 1.52 13.36 2.54
N GLY A 42 1.10 14.62 2.45
CA GLY A 42 0.12 15.06 1.44
C GLY A 42 -1.31 15.17 1.99
N GLY A 43 -2.31 15.07 1.12
CA GLY A 43 -3.74 15.23 1.45
C GLY A 43 -4.34 14.04 2.19
N ARG A 44 -5.49 14.27 2.85
CA ARG A 44 -6.28 13.23 3.54
C ARG A 44 -7.44 12.69 2.70
N ALA A 45 -7.91 13.48 1.74
CA ALA A 45 -8.98 13.09 0.84
C ALA A 45 -8.48 12.04 -0.18
N PRO A 46 -9.34 11.10 -0.59
CA PRO A 46 -9.05 10.20 -1.71
C PRO A 46 -8.64 10.98 -2.97
N PHE A 47 -7.79 10.39 -3.79
CA PHE A 47 -7.36 10.99 -5.06
C PHE A 47 -7.40 9.99 -6.20
N VAL A 48 -7.47 10.50 -7.43
CA VAL A 48 -7.41 9.68 -8.65
C VAL A 48 -5.98 9.71 -9.19
N ASN A 49 -5.39 8.53 -9.42
CA ASN A 49 -4.04 8.42 -9.97
C ASN A 49 -3.99 8.64 -11.50
N SER A 50 -2.80 8.55 -12.09
CA SER A 50 -2.61 8.77 -13.53
C SER A 50 -3.33 7.74 -14.41
N HIS A 51 -3.68 6.59 -13.83
CA HIS A 51 -4.39 5.49 -14.45
C HIS A 51 -5.91 5.56 -14.29
N GLY A 52 -6.45 6.63 -13.66
CA GLY A 52 -7.90 6.79 -13.45
C GLY A 52 -8.44 5.99 -12.28
N ILE A 53 -7.58 5.46 -11.41
CA ILE A 53 -7.96 4.64 -10.26
C ILE A 53 -8.05 5.51 -9.01
N VAL A 54 -9.13 5.35 -8.25
CA VAL A 54 -9.34 6.05 -6.98
C VAL A 54 -8.51 5.37 -5.89
N ILE A 55 -7.73 6.16 -5.15
CA ILE A 55 -6.85 5.73 -4.07
C ILE A 55 -7.37 6.30 -2.75
N GLY A 56 -7.55 5.44 -1.75
CA GLY A 56 -8.06 5.83 -0.43
C GLY A 56 -9.58 5.77 -0.25
N ASP A 57 -10.28 5.08 -1.16
CA ASP A 57 -11.72 4.76 -1.13
C ASP A 57 -12.05 3.46 -0.39
N HIS A 58 -11.06 2.89 0.33
CA HIS A 58 -11.14 1.67 1.16
C HIS A 58 -11.44 0.37 0.40
N MET A 59 -12.02 0.45 -0.80
CA MET A 59 -12.49 -0.68 -1.57
C MET A 59 -11.42 -1.21 -2.49
N TYR A 60 -10.44 -0.38 -2.89
CA TYR A 60 -9.26 -0.81 -3.66
C TYR A 60 -9.59 -1.64 -4.91
N ALA A 61 -10.79 -1.43 -5.46
CA ALA A 61 -11.34 -2.22 -6.55
C ALA A 61 -11.76 -1.28 -7.69
N SER A 62 -11.09 -1.41 -8.82
CA SER A 62 -11.44 -0.72 -10.07
C SER A 62 -11.33 -1.70 -11.23
N ASP A 63 -12.29 -1.64 -12.16
CA ASP A 63 -12.37 -2.58 -13.29
C ASP A 63 -11.17 -2.42 -14.22
N ASP A 64 -10.61 -1.21 -14.26
CA ASP A 64 -9.42 -0.84 -15.03
C ASP A 64 -8.12 -0.98 -14.21
N SER A 65 -8.18 -1.53 -12.99
CA SER A 65 -6.99 -1.71 -12.18
C SER A 65 -6.11 -2.88 -12.68
N PRO A 66 -4.77 -2.74 -12.65
CA PRO A 66 -3.86 -3.83 -12.99
C PRO A 66 -4.03 -5.08 -12.09
N LEU A 67 -4.57 -4.94 -10.88
CA LEU A 67 -4.84 -6.06 -9.97
C LEU A 67 -6.03 -6.90 -10.46
N GLU A 68 -7.12 -6.27 -10.86
CA GLU A 68 -8.32 -6.97 -11.36
C GLU A 68 -8.09 -7.54 -12.77
N GLN A 69 -7.21 -6.92 -13.55
CA GLN A 69 -6.83 -7.38 -14.90
C GLN A 69 -5.46 -8.06 -14.95
N TRP A 70 -5.00 -8.65 -13.84
CA TRP A 70 -3.66 -9.21 -13.78
C TRP A 70 -3.44 -10.33 -14.80
N SER A 71 -2.34 -10.25 -15.54
CA SER A 71 -1.94 -11.23 -16.55
C SER A 71 -0.41 -11.43 -16.53
N THR A 72 0.09 -12.42 -17.28
CA THR A 72 1.54 -12.59 -17.48
C THR A 72 2.18 -11.43 -18.25
N ASP A 73 1.36 -10.65 -18.97
CA ASP A 73 1.81 -9.53 -19.79
C ASP A 73 1.75 -8.20 -19.00
N THR A 74 1.16 -8.21 -17.81
CA THR A 74 1.10 -7.04 -16.93
C THR A 74 2.45 -6.81 -16.27
N ASP A 75 3.10 -5.69 -16.58
CA ASP A 75 4.35 -5.31 -15.93
C ASP A 75 4.08 -4.92 -14.46
N PRO A 76 4.61 -5.64 -13.44
CA PRO A 76 4.40 -5.31 -12.04
C PRO A 76 4.91 -3.90 -11.66
N SER A 77 5.85 -3.33 -12.43
CA SER A 77 6.41 -2.00 -12.16
C SER A 77 5.37 -0.88 -12.25
N ILE A 78 4.27 -1.09 -12.99
CA ILE A 78 3.15 -0.13 -13.07
C ILE A 78 2.54 0.18 -11.71
N MET A 79 2.59 -0.78 -10.78
CA MET A 79 2.03 -0.67 -9.43
C MET A 79 3.06 -0.20 -8.40
N ALA A 80 4.23 0.27 -8.84
CA ALA A 80 5.24 0.84 -7.97
C ALA A 80 5.13 2.38 -7.97
N GLY A 81 5.30 2.98 -6.80
CA GLY A 81 5.39 4.44 -6.64
C GLY A 81 4.28 5.04 -5.79
N ASP A 82 4.38 6.35 -5.58
CA ASP A 82 3.54 7.09 -4.64
C ASP A 82 2.08 7.23 -5.09
N GLU A 83 1.80 6.99 -6.38
CA GLU A 83 0.46 7.10 -6.94
C GLU A 83 -0.48 5.93 -6.58
N TRP A 84 0.04 4.91 -5.91
CA TRP A 84 -0.70 3.73 -5.47
C TRP A 84 -0.92 3.67 -3.96
N VAL A 85 -0.30 4.60 -3.21
CA VAL A 85 -0.30 4.57 -1.74
C VAL A 85 -1.05 5.78 -1.22
N HIS A 86 -2.13 5.55 -0.46
CA HIS A 86 -2.81 6.65 0.20
C HIS A 86 -2.00 7.09 1.43
N PRO A 87 -1.72 8.39 1.64
CA PRO A 87 -0.84 8.79 2.73
C PRO A 87 -1.33 8.45 4.14
N TYR A 88 -2.65 8.35 4.32
CA TYR A 88 -3.31 8.13 5.61
C TYR A 88 -4.22 6.90 5.69
N LYS A 89 -4.60 6.32 4.55
CA LYS A 89 -5.70 5.33 4.46
C LYS A 89 -5.27 4.04 3.76
N ASP A 90 -3.97 3.79 3.79
CA ASP A 90 -3.40 2.61 3.17
C ASP A 90 -3.73 1.33 3.96
N ILE A 91 -4.05 0.24 3.25
CA ILE A 91 -4.31 -1.07 3.87
C ILE A 91 -3.16 -1.54 4.76
N GLY A 92 -1.92 -1.17 4.43
CA GLY A 92 -0.75 -1.50 5.23
C GLY A 92 -0.82 -0.93 6.64
N PHE A 93 -1.59 0.12 6.88
CA PHE A 93 -1.73 0.74 8.19
C PHE A 93 -2.76 0.06 9.09
N LEU A 94 -3.58 -0.86 8.59
CA LEU A 94 -4.70 -1.42 9.36
C LEU A 94 -4.28 -2.47 10.40
N THR A 95 -3.08 -3.04 10.27
CA THR A 95 -2.61 -4.06 11.23
C THR A 95 -2.26 -3.42 12.58
N ALA A 96 -2.53 -4.13 13.67
CA ALA A 96 -2.29 -3.62 15.02
C ALA A 96 -0.83 -3.20 15.23
N ASP A 97 0.12 -4.01 14.77
CA ASP A 97 1.54 -3.74 14.88
C ASP A 97 1.95 -2.46 14.12
N ASN A 98 1.41 -2.25 12.90
CA ASN A 98 1.73 -1.05 12.13
C ASN A 98 1.08 0.19 12.75
N ARG A 99 -0.13 0.08 13.30
CA ARG A 99 -0.75 1.17 14.06
C ARG A 99 0.07 1.53 15.29
N ALA A 100 0.54 0.56 16.06
CA ALA A 100 1.38 0.80 17.23
C ALA A 100 2.67 1.57 16.88
N ILE A 101 3.31 1.24 15.76
CA ILE A 101 4.50 1.97 15.29
C ILE A 101 4.20 3.45 15.04
N PHE A 102 3.08 3.76 14.38
CA PHE A 102 2.81 5.11 13.89
C PHE A 102 1.97 5.98 14.84
N GLU A 103 1.10 5.38 15.63
CA GLU A 103 0.21 6.05 16.59
C GLU A 103 0.81 6.08 18.01
N GLU A 104 1.53 5.02 18.40
CA GLU A 104 2.10 4.88 19.76
C GLU A 104 3.62 5.07 19.78
N GLY A 105 4.28 4.98 18.62
CA GLY A 105 5.72 5.15 18.48
C GLY A 105 6.52 3.92 18.85
N GLU A 106 5.90 2.73 18.81
CA GLU A 106 6.61 1.48 19.03
C GLU A 106 7.71 1.25 17.99
N GLN A 107 8.77 0.55 18.41
CA GLN A 107 9.85 0.21 17.49
C GLN A 107 9.46 -1.02 16.66
N PRO A 108 9.68 -1.01 15.34
CA PRO A 108 9.40 -2.16 14.51
C PRO A 108 10.23 -3.35 14.99
N LEU A 109 9.58 -4.52 15.13
CA LEU A 109 10.26 -5.75 15.55
C LEU A 109 11.28 -6.18 14.48
N PRO A 110 12.58 -6.15 14.76
CA PRO A 110 13.58 -6.62 13.81
C PRO A 110 13.61 -8.16 13.79
N GLY A 111 13.97 -8.74 12.64
CA GLY A 111 14.41 -10.15 12.55
C GLY A 111 13.36 -11.18 12.13
N ILE A 112 12.05 -10.89 12.17
CA ILE A 112 11.01 -11.84 11.74
C ILE A 112 11.01 -12.13 10.22
N PHE A 113 11.47 -11.18 9.40
CA PHE A 113 11.57 -11.33 7.95
C PHE A 113 13.02 -11.44 7.45
N MET A 114 13.98 -11.61 8.37
CA MET A 114 15.37 -11.81 8.00
C MET A 114 15.62 -13.30 7.75
N HIS A 115 16.18 -13.64 6.60
CA HIS A 115 16.61 -15.02 6.37
C HIS A 115 17.76 -15.33 7.37
N PRO A 116 17.74 -16.50 8.06
CA PRO A 116 18.66 -16.77 9.18
C PRO A 116 20.14 -16.54 8.85
N ASP A 117 20.56 -16.94 7.65
CA ASP A 117 21.95 -16.87 7.22
C ASP A 117 22.25 -15.81 6.14
N LYS A 118 21.23 -15.16 5.57
CA LYS A 118 21.40 -14.32 4.38
C LYS A 118 20.67 -13.00 4.57
N ASP A 119 21.39 -11.90 4.46
CA ASP A 119 20.78 -10.58 4.37
C ASP A 119 20.55 -10.18 2.90
N VAL A 120 19.94 -9.00 2.70
CA VAL A 120 19.71 -8.41 1.37
C VAL A 120 21.00 -8.03 0.62
N GLY A 121 22.16 -8.07 1.28
CA GLY A 121 23.48 -7.80 0.70
C GLY A 121 24.31 -9.06 0.38
N PHE A 122 23.84 -10.24 0.78
CA PHE A 122 24.60 -11.49 0.71
C PHE A 122 25.13 -11.79 -0.70
N ALA A 123 24.33 -11.55 -1.74
CA ALA A 123 24.72 -11.81 -3.12
C ALA A 123 25.77 -10.83 -3.70
N ILE A 124 25.95 -9.65 -3.09
CA ILE A 124 26.89 -8.63 -3.58
C ILE A 124 28.33 -8.98 -3.14
N ASN A 125 28.49 -9.62 -1.98
CA ASN A 125 29.81 -9.91 -1.38
C ASN A 125 30.53 -11.12 -1.99
N ASP A 126 29.82 -12.04 -2.63
CA ASP A 126 30.43 -13.20 -3.30
C ASP A 126 31.21 -12.79 -4.56
N SER A 127 30.78 -11.73 -5.25
CA SER A 127 31.49 -11.19 -6.43
C SER A 127 32.74 -10.37 -6.08
N ALA A 128 32.81 -9.77 -4.90
CA ALA A 128 33.97 -8.97 -4.47
C ALA A 128 35.13 -9.85 -4.01
N SER A 129 34.83 -11.00 -3.42
CA SER A 129 35.83 -11.93 -2.86
C SER A 129 36.61 -12.71 -3.95
N ALA A 130 36.05 -12.81 -5.16
CA ALA A 130 36.67 -13.52 -6.28
C ALA A 130 37.74 -12.71 -7.05
N GLN A 131 37.85 -11.40 -6.83
CA GLN A 131 38.78 -10.52 -7.56
C GLN A 131 40.09 -10.20 -6.83
N SER A 132 40.22 -10.51 -5.54
CA SER A 132 41.45 -10.24 -4.77
C SER A 132 42.50 -11.37 -4.76
N ALA A 133 42.30 -12.45 -5.53
CA ALA A 133 43.22 -13.60 -5.57
C ALA A 133 44.00 -13.72 -6.90
N LYS A 134 44.43 -12.59 -7.48
CA LYS A 134 45.42 -12.57 -8.57
C LYS A 134 46.40 -11.41 -8.37
N GLU A 135 47.47 -11.67 -7.63
CA GLU A 135 48.78 -11.02 -7.78
C GLU A 135 49.88 -12.06 -7.51
#